data_AF-A0A9J6DW92-F1
#
_entry.id   AF-A0A9J6DW92-F1
#
_cell.length_a   1.000
_cell.length_b   1.000
_cell.length_c   1.000
_cell.angle_alpha   90.00
_cell.angle_beta   90.00
_cell.angle_gamma   90.00
#
_symmetry.space_group_name_H-M   'P 1'
#
loop_
_entity.id
_entity.type
_entity.pdbx_description
1 polymer ?
#
loop_
_entity_poly.entity_id
_entity_poly.type
_entity_poly.pdbx_seq_one_letter_code
_entity_poly.pdbx_strand_id
1 'polypeptide(L)'
;MERSGRPCATNEEEDHLLTDAIVADPFQSAEIIREALSLTVSSETVRRRLSELGLQSFVAAQKPCLSDSQLQERVVFATAMKDWTK
;
A
#
# COMPACT_ATOMS: atom_id res chain seq x y z
N MET A 1 -28.11 -3.15 -16.89
CA MET A 1 -27.62 -4.14 -17.86
C MET A 1 -26.15 -4.35 -17.55
N GLU A 2 -25.85 -5.36 -16.75
CA GLU A 2 -24.47 -5.77 -16.48
C GLU A 2 -23.82 -6.09 -17.83
N ARG A 3 -22.75 -5.40 -18.18
CA ARG A 3 -22.03 -5.70 -19.43
C ARG A 3 -21.30 -7.02 -19.21
N SER A 4 -21.62 -8.04 -20.00
CA SER A 4 -20.88 -9.29 -20.04
C SER A 4 -19.50 -9.04 -20.67
N GLY A 5 -18.59 -8.49 -19.86
CA GLY A 5 -17.20 -8.27 -20.24
C GLY A 5 -16.44 -9.59 -20.38
N ARG A 6 -15.16 -9.48 -20.76
CA ARG A 6 -14.25 -10.63 -20.75
C ARG A 6 -14.15 -11.16 -19.31
N PRO A 7 -14.26 -12.49 -19.09
CA PRO A 7 -14.04 -13.07 -17.77
C PRO A 7 -12.68 -12.69 -17.21
N CYS A 8 -12.70 -12.35 -15.94
CA CYS A 8 -11.55 -12.11 -15.10
C CYS A 8 -10.59 -13.31 -15.09
N ALA A 9 -9.28 -13.05 -15.10
CA ALA A 9 -8.27 -14.11 -15.03
C ALA A 9 -7.97 -14.56 -13.58
N THR A 10 -8.30 -13.71 -12.60
CA THR A 10 -8.17 -14.04 -11.17
C THR A 10 -9.52 -14.33 -10.54
N ASN A 11 -9.50 -15.11 -9.45
CA ASN A 11 -10.65 -15.41 -8.60
C ASN A 11 -10.77 -14.42 -7.43
N GLU A 12 -11.94 -14.34 -6.80
CA GLU A 12 -12.17 -13.47 -5.64
C GLU A 12 -11.22 -13.80 -4.48
N GLU A 13 -10.97 -15.08 -4.23
CA GLU A 13 -10.02 -15.54 -3.21
C GLU A 13 -8.59 -15.06 -3.48
N GLU A 14 -8.17 -15.06 -4.75
CA GLU A 14 -6.84 -14.56 -5.14
C GLU A 14 -6.76 -13.04 -4.95
N ASP A 15 -7.83 -12.30 -5.26
CA ASP A 15 -7.89 -10.85 -5.05
C ASP A 15 -7.84 -10.48 -3.55
N HIS A 16 -8.43 -11.31 -2.69
CA HIS A 16 -8.26 -11.19 -1.23
C HIS A 16 -6.81 -11.42 -0.80
N LEU A 17 -6.17 -12.48 -1.29
CA LEU A 17 -4.76 -12.76 -1.00
C LEU A 17 -3.83 -11.64 -1.48
N LEU A 18 -4.12 -11.04 -2.64
CA LEU A 18 -3.40 -9.86 -3.14
C LEU A 18 -3.52 -8.68 -2.18
N THR A 19 -4.71 -8.45 -1.65
CA THR A 19 -4.96 -7.37 -0.68
C THR A 19 -4.19 -7.61 0.61
N ASP A 20 -4.29 -8.82 1.17
CA ASP A 20 -3.62 -9.18 2.42
C ASP A 20 -2.09 -9.07 2.30
N ALA A 21 -1.52 -9.48 1.17
CA ALA A 21 -0.09 -9.35 0.90
C ALA A 21 0.38 -7.89 0.92
N ILE A 22 -0.37 -6.97 0.28
CA ILE A 22 -0.04 -5.54 0.26
C ILE A 22 -0.24 -4.87 1.62
N VAL A 23 -1.27 -5.27 2.37
CA VAL A 23 -1.51 -4.73 3.71
C VAL A 23 -0.39 -5.17 4.65
N ALA A 24 0.10 -6.40 4.53
CA ALA A 24 1.23 -6.90 5.31
C ALA A 24 2.54 -6.18 4.98
N ASP A 25 2.81 -5.94 3.69
CA ASP A 25 4.01 -5.22 3.24
C ASP A 25 3.72 -4.34 2.00
N PRO A 26 3.45 -3.04 2.21
CA PRO A 26 3.08 -2.11 1.14
C PRO A 26 4.18 -1.83 0.11
N PHE A 27 5.42 -2.24 0.37
CA PHE A 27 6.56 -1.96 -0.50
C PHE A 27 6.90 -3.10 -1.45
N GLN A 28 6.15 -4.20 -1.41
CA GLN A 28 6.38 -5.35 -2.29
C GLN A 28 6.07 -5.03 -3.74
N SER A 29 6.87 -5.61 -4.64
CA SER A 29 6.59 -5.54 -6.08
C SER A 29 5.50 -6.54 -6.46
N ALA A 30 4.73 -6.21 -7.49
CA ALA A 30 3.72 -7.12 -8.05
C ALA A 30 4.32 -8.46 -8.54
N GLU A 31 5.60 -8.48 -8.90
CA GLU A 31 6.30 -9.70 -9.30
C GLU A 31 6.59 -10.61 -8.10
N ILE A 32 7.07 -10.04 -6.99
CA ILE A 32 7.28 -10.77 -5.74
C ILE A 32 5.95 -11.31 -5.21
N ILE A 33 4.89 -10.51 -5.23
CA ILE A 33 3.56 -10.93 -4.77
C ILE A 33 3.04 -12.09 -5.64
N ARG A 34 3.18 -11.98 -6.97
CA ARG A 34 2.79 -13.05 -7.90
C ARG A 34 3.51 -14.36 -7.57
N GLU A 35 4.82 -14.29 -7.32
CA GLU A 35 5.64 -15.47 -7.00
C GLU A 35 5.30 -16.07 -5.64
N ALA A 36 5.13 -15.22 -4.62
CA ALA A 36 4.74 -15.64 -3.27
C ALA A 36 3.39 -16.37 -3.26
N LEU A 37 2.43 -15.89 -4.06
CA LEU A 37 1.11 -16.49 -4.20
C LEU A 37 1.03 -17.57 -5.30
N SER A 38 2.15 -17.86 -5.99
CA SER A 38 2.24 -18.82 -7.11
C SER A 38 1.16 -18.61 -8.18
N LEU A 39 0.81 -17.35 -8.46
CA LEU A 39 -0.23 -17.01 -9.41
C LEU A 39 0.25 -17.26 -10.85
N THR A 40 -0.61 -17.85 -11.67
CA THR A 40 -0.32 -18.14 -13.09
C THR A 40 -0.42 -16.91 -14.00
N VAL A 41 -0.93 -15.79 -13.49
CA VAL A 41 -1.15 -14.56 -14.25
C VAL A 41 0.11 -13.71 -14.37
N SER A 42 0.14 -12.79 -15.33
CA SER A 42 1.24 -11.84 -15.48
C SER A 42 1.29 -10.84 -14.31
N SER A 43 2.48 -10.30 -14.03
CA SER A 43 2.65 -9.22 -13.03
C SER A 43 1.83 -7.96 -13.38
N GLU A 44 1.62 -7.67 -14.67
CA GLU A 44 0.70 -6.62 -15.12
C GLU A 44 -0.76 -6.89 -14.74
N THR A 45 -1.19 -8.15 -14.77
CA THR A 45 -2.55 -8.50 -14.31
C THR A 45 -2.68 -8.22 -12.81
N VAL A 46 -1.66 -8.58 -12.02
CA VAL A 46 -1.61 -8.28 -10.58
C VAL A 46 -1.67 -6.77 -10.32
N ARG A 47 -0.86 -5.95 -11.03
CA ARG A 47 -0.90 -4.48 -10.91
C ARG A 47 -2.28 -3.91 -11.22
N ARG A 48 -2.92 -4.39 -12.28
CA ARG A 48 -4.26 -3.94 -12.65
C ARG A 48 -5.28 -4.28 -11.56
N ARG A 49 -5.22 -5.48 -10.98
CA ARG A 49 -6.10 -5.89 -9.87
C ARG A 49 -5.95 -5.02 -8.64
N LEU A 50 -4.71 -4.80 -8.22
CA LEU A 50 -4.41 -3.89 -7.12
C LEU A 50 -4.99 -2.49 -7.40
N SER A 51 -4.83 -1.96 -8.62
CA SER A 51 -5.43 -0.68 -8.98
C SER A 51 -6.97 -0.69 -9.01
N GLU A 52 -7.61 -1.78 -9.44
CA GLU A 52 -9.08 -1.94 -9.41
C GLU A 52 -9.61 -1.96 -7.97
N LEU A 53 -8.82 -2.49 -7.03
CA LEU A 53 -9.07 -2.47 -5.59
C LEU A 53 -8.69 -1.13 -4.92
N GLY A 54 -8.19 -0.15 -5.68
CA GLY A 54 -7.76 1.16 -5.15
C GLY A 54 -6.37 1.17 -4.52
N LEU A 55 -5.63 0.06 -4.60
CA LEU A 55 -4.26 -0.09 -4.12
C LEU A 55 -3.28 0.31 -5.22
N GLN A 56 -2.98 1.60 -5.29
CA GLN A 56 -1.98 2.15 -6.21
C GLN A 56 -0.59 2.21 -5.57
N SER A 57 0.44 2.11 -6.40
CA SER A 57 1.82 2.30 -5.97
C SER A 57 2.11 3.78 -5.72
N PHE A 58 2.68 4.10 -4.56
CA PHE A 58 3.16 5.44 -4.22
C PHE A 58 4.61 5.40 -3.76
N VAL A 59 5.32 6.52 -3.95
CA VAL A 59 6.65 6.72 -3.37
C VAL A 59 6.48 7.32 -1.98
N ALA A 60 7.01 6.65 -0.96
CA ALA A 60 6.96 7.16 0.40
C ALA A 60 7.75 8.47 0.56
N ALA A 61 7.23 9.38 1.39
CA ALA A 61 7.91 10.62 1.69
C ALA A 61 9.23 10.35 2.43
N GLN A 62 10.33 10.94 1.96
CA GLN A 62 11.61 10.89 2.65
C GLN A 62 11.55 11.77 3.91
N LYS A 63 11.75 11.16 5.07
CA LYS A 63 11.79 11.86 6.36
C LYS A 63 13.22 11.85 6.91
N PRO A 64 13.65 12.90 7.63
CA PRO A 64 14.95 12.89 8.28
C PRO A 64 15.00 11.80 9.35
N CYS A 65 16.17 11.18 9.50
CA CYS A 65 16.44 10.26 10.61
C CYS A 65 16.56 11.09 11.90
N LEU A 66 15.57 10.99 12.79
CA LEU A 66 15.57 11.67 14.07
C LEU A 66 16.02 10.71 15.18
N SER A 67 16.84 11.21 16.10
CA SER A 67 17.14 10.50 17.34
C SER A 67 15.97 10.60 18.34
N ASP A 68 15.95 9.72 19.34
CA ASP A 68 14.91 9.72 20.36
C ASP A 68 14.84 11.06 21.14
N SER A 69 15.99 11.68 21.41
CA SER A 69 16.06 13.02 22.02
C SER A 69 15.40 14.08 21.14
N GLN A 70 15.71 14.06 19.84
CA GLN A 70 15.15 15.00 18.87
C GLN A 70 13.63 14.81 18.71
N LEU A 71 13.13 13.58 18.77
CA LEU A 71 11.69 13.30 18.76
C LEU A 71 11.02 13.91 20.00
N GLN A 72 11.60 13.71 21.18
CA GLN A 72 11.05 14.24 22.43
C GLN A 72 11.00 15.78 22.42
N GLU A 73 12.08 16.45 22.00
CA GLU A 73 12.13 17.90 21.87
C GLU A 73 11.04 18.43 20.93
N ARG A 74 10.82 17.76 19.79
CA ARG A 74 9.77 18.12 18.84
C ARG A 74 8.38 17.97 19.44
N VAL A 75 8.13 16.92 20.22
CA VAL A 75 6.84 16.70 20.90
C VAL A 75 6.59 17.78 21.95
N VAL A 76 7.60 18.10 22.76
CA VAL A 76 7.52 19.18 23.77
C VAL A 76 7.22 20.52 23.10
N PHE A 77 7.97 20.86 22.04
CA PHE A 77 7.74 22.08 21.27
C PHE A 77 6.33 22.14 20.69
N ALA A 78 5.89 21.09 20.00
CA ALA A 78 4.56 21.04 19.38
C ALA A 78 3.42 21.17 20.41
N THR A 79 3.60 20.57 21.59
CA THR A 79 2.61 20.63 22.67
C THR A 79 2.58 22.03 23.30
N ALA A 80 3.74 22.62 23.59
CA ALA A 80 3.84 23.96 24.17
C ALA A 80 3.30 25.05 23.22
N MET A 81 3.54 24.89 21.92
CA MET A 81 3.10 25.84 20.90
C MET A 81 1.73 25.53 20.33
N LYS A 82 0.96 24.57 20.86
CA LYS A 82 -0.32 24.15 20.27
C LYS A 82 -1.33 25.30 20.09
N ASP A 83 -1.34 26.26 21.01
CA ASP A 83 -2.28 27.38 21.06
C ASP A 83 -1.62 28.74 20.76
N TRP A 84 -0.43 28.75 20.16
CA TRP A 84 0.39 29.98 20.04
C TRP A 84 -0.19 31.08 19.13
N THR A 85 -1.13 30.73 18.26
CA THR A 85 -1.77 31.67 17.31
C THR A 85 -3.22 32.00 17.66
N LYS A 86 -3.68 31.62 18.87
CA LYS A 86 -5.01 31.99 19.36
C LYS A 86 -5.09 33.43 19.83
#